data_AF-I3SE65-F1
#
_entry.id   AF-I3SE65-F1
#
_cell.length_a   1.000
_cell.length_b   1.000
_cell.length_c   1.000
_cell.angle_alpha   90.00
_cell.angle_beta   90.00
_cell.angle_gamma   90.00
#
_symmetry.space_group_name_H-M   'P 1'
#
loop_
_entity.id
_entity.type
_entity.pdbx_description
1 polymer ?
#
loop_
_entity_poly.entity_id
_entity_poly.type
_entity_poly.pdbx_seq_one_letter_code
_entity_poly.pdbx_strand_id
1 'polypeptide(L)'
;MASPSLSKEMKAVEIFIDDDDKAFIIPLPEVSSQDLVKIIEYCKQRRTAANAKDFDAEFAKALNNKELLSLIAAANYLNMADLLDLLSQCIVDRV
;
A
#
# COMPACT_ATOMS: atom_id res chain seq x y z
N MET A 1 -20.11 -0.12 -3.95
CA MET A 1 -19.93 0.06 -2.50
C MET A 1 -18.54 -0.40 -2.11
N ALA A 2 -17.55 0.49 -2.14
CA ALA A 2 -16.25 0.20 -1.54
C ALA A 2 -16.45 0.17 -0.03
N SER A 3 -16.05 -0.93 0.62
CA SER A 3 -16.24 -1.09 2.05
C SER A 3 -15.52 0.03 2.82
N PRO A 4 -16.16 0.69 3.80
CA PRO A 4 -15.58 1.80 4.59
C PRO A 4 -14.24 1.49 5.26
N SER A 5 -13.88 0.21 5.37
CA SER A 5 -12.66 -0.27 5.99
C SER A 5 -11.39 0.05 5.21
N LEU A 6 -11.43 0.16 3.88
CA LEU A 6 -10.23 0.47 3.08
C LEU A 6 -9.82 1.96 3.21
N SER A 7 -10.78 2.84 3.51
CA SER A 7 -10.54 4.28 3.59
C SER A 7 -9.75 4.72 4.83
N LYS A 8 -9.74 3.91 5.88
CA LYS A 8 -8.95 4.20 7.10
C LYS A 8 -7.45 3.94 6.95
N GLU A 9 -7.06 3.11 5.97
CA GLU A 9 -5.65 2.77 5.75
C GLU A 9 -4.92 3.77 4.84
N MET A 10 -5.65 4.55 4.03
CA MET A 10 -5.08 5.46 3.02
C MET A 10 -5.51 6.91 3.31
N LYS A 11 -4.70 7.64 4.09
CA LYS A 11 -5.01 9.04 4.50
C LYS A 11 -5.17 10.01 3.33
N ALA A 12 -4.52 9.77 2.18
CA ALA A 12 -4.71 10.57 0.98
C ALA A 12 -6.14 10.49 0.41
N VAL A 13 -6.84 9.37 0.67
CA VAL A 13 -8.21 9.11 0.22
C VAL A 13 -9.25 9.63 1.23
N GLU A 14 -8.85 9.84 2.49
CA GLU A 14 -9.71 10.32 3.57
C GLU A 14 -10.29 11.73 3.33
N ILE A 15 -9.60 12.57 2.54
CA ILE A 15 -10.04 13.94 2.19
C ILE A 15 -11.22 13.94 1.20
N PHE A 16 -11.53 12.80 0.57
CA PHE A 16 -12.44 12.73 -0.57
C PHE A 16 -13.75 11.96 -0.32
N ILE A 17 -14.06 11.63 0.94
CA ILE A 17 -15.38 11.08 1.29
C ILE A 17 -16.37 12.25 1.48
N ASP A 18 -16.72 12.91 0.37
CA ASP A 18 -17.93 13.71 0.29
C ASP A 18 -19.07 12.79 -0.17
N ASP A 19 -20.26 12.94 0.44
CA ASP A 19 -21.47 12.10 0.30
C ASP A 19 -22.10 12.04 -1.11
N ASP A 20 -21.39 12.44 -2.16
CA ASP A 20 -21.88 12.49 -3.54
C ASP A 20 -21.24 11.34 -4.34
N ASP A 21 -22.08 10.46 -4.89
CA ASP A 21 -21.78 9.25 -5.70
C ASP A 21 -21.04 9.59 -7.02
N LYS A 22 -19.94 10.35 -6.95
CA LYS A 22 -19.07 10.71 -8.07
C LYS A 22 -17.77 9.94 -7.96
N ALA A 23 -17.44 9.20 -9.00
CA ALA A 23 -16.13 8.60 -9.16
C ALA A 23 -15.07 9.71 -9.17
N PHE A 24 -14.37 9.87 -8.06
CA PHE A 24 -13.28 10.83 -7.94
C PHE A 24 -12.01 10.25 -8.59
N ILE A 25 -11.43 10.99 -9.55
CA ILE A 25 -10.19 10.59 -10.22
C ILE A 25 -9.03 11.20 -9.41
N ILE A 26 -8.30 10.35 -8.67
CA ILE A 26 -7.07 10.74 -7.98
C ILE A 26 -5.90 10.54 -8.95
N PRO A 27 -5.24 11.61 -9.44
CA PRO A 27 -4.04 11.46 -10.23
C PRO A 27 -2.88 10.95 -9.34
N LEU A 28 -2.29 9.83 -9.74
CA LEU A 28 -1.14 9.21 -9.09
C LEU A 28 0.06 9.19 -10.05
N PRO A 29 0.70 10.33 -10.35
CA PRO A 29 1.75 10.42 -11.37
C PRO A 29 3.00 9.60 -11.00
N GLU A 30 3.31 9.50 -9.72
CA GLU A 30 4.51 8.81 -9.21
C GLU A 30 4.28 7.32 -8.90
N VAL A 31 3.06 6.82 -9.09
CA VAL A 31 2.71 5.43 -8.80
C VAL A 31 2.39 4.70 -10.09
N SER A 32 3.18 3.68 -10.42
CA SER A 32 2.87 2.84 -11.58
C SER A 32 1.60 2.01 -11.32
N SER A 33 0.88 1.65 -12.38
CA SER A 33 -0.28 0.76 -12.26
C SER A 33 0.09 -0.60 -11.65
N GLN A 34 1.31 -1.07 -11.89
CA GLN A 34 1.82 -2.33 -11.33
C GLN A 34 2.04 -2.23 -9.82
N ASP A 35 2.62 -1.12 -9.34
CA ASP A 35 2.80 -0.88 -7.90
C ASP A 35 1.45 -0.75 -7.21
N LEU A 36 0.49 -0.03 -7.82
CA LEU A 36 -0.85 0.11 -7.27
C LEU A 36 -1.58 -1.23 -7.17
N VAL A 37 -1.50 -2.07 -8.19
CA VAL A 37 -2.10 -3.43 -8.15
C VAL A 37 -1.52 -4.25 -7.00
N LYS A 38 -0.19 -4.21 -6.81
CA LYS A 38 0.48 -4.91 -5.71
C LYS A 38 0.09 -4.38 -4.34
N ILE A 39 -0.03 -3.06 -4.18
CA ILE A 39 -0.46 -2.44 -2.92
C ILE A 39 -1.89 -2.86 -2.58
N ILE A 40 -2.79 -2.86 -3.57
CA ILE A 40 -4.17 -3.32 -3.38
C ILE A 40 -4.21 -4.80 -2.99
N GLU A 41 -3.41 -5.63 -3.64
CA GLU A 41 -3.31 -7.05 -3.33
C GLU A 41 -2.75 -7.29 -1.92
N TYR A 42 -1.69 -6.58 -1.55
CA TYR A 42 -1.12 -6.57 -0.21
C TYR A 42 -2.17 -6.22 0.84
N CYS A 43 -2.91 -5.11 0.68
CA CYS A 43 -3.96 -4.71 1.61
C CYS A 43 -5.06 -5.77 1.78
N LYS A 44 -5.49 -6.39 0.68
CA LYS A 44 -6.52 -7.43 0.71
C LYS A 44 -6.06 -8.67 1.45
N GLN A 45 -4.86 -9.17 1.12
CA GLN A 45 -4.33 -10.39 1.70
C GLN A 45 -3.91 -10.21 3.16
N ARG A 46 -3.26 -9.09 3.51
CA ARG A 46 -2.86 -8.77 4.87
C ARG A 46 -4.03 -8.76 5.85
N ARG A 47 -5.19 -8.22 5.42
CA ARG A 47 -6.42 -8.18 6.23
C ARG A 47 -6.97 -9.56 6.58
N THR A 48 -6.76 -10.55 5.70
CA THR A 48 -7.21 -11.92 5.89
C THR A 48 -6.13 -12.84 6.45
N ALA A 49 -4.90 -12.35 6.60
CA ALA A 49 -3.78 -13.15 7.09
C ALA A 49 -3.98 -13.53 8.56
N ALA A 50 -3.78 -14.81 8.89
CA ALA A 50 -3.84 -15.30 10.26
C ALA A 50 -2.74 -14.69 11.13
N ASN A 51 -1.57 -14.41 10.54
CA ASN A 51 -0.48 -13.67 11.16
C ASN A 51 0.05 -12.60 10.20
N ALA A 52 -0.25 -11.34 10.50
CA ALA A 52 0.17 -10.21 9.67
C ALA A 52 1.69 -10.09 9.56
N LYS A 53 2.45 -10.42 10.62
CA LYS A 53 3.92 -10.28 10.61
C LYS A 53 4.60 -11.30 9.70
N ASP A 54 4.12 -12.54 9.71
CA ASP A 54 4.66 -13.60 8.86
C ASP A 54 4.36 -13.29 7.39
N PHE A 55 3.12 -12.86 7.11
CA PHE A 55 2.72 -12.40 5.79
C PHE A 55 3.56 -11.21 5.31
N ASP A 56 3.74 -10.19 6.15
CA ASP A 56 4.54 -9.02 5.84
C ASP A 56 5.99 -9.40 5.49
N ALA A 57 6.57 -10.36 6.23
CA ALA A 57 7.91 -10.87 5.97
C ALA A 57 8.00 -11.66 4.65
N GLU A 58 7.01 -12.50 4.32
CA GLU A 58 6.95 -13.23 3.05
C GLU A 58 6.76 -12.29 1.87
N PHE A 59 5.86 -11.33 1.99
CA PHE A 59 5.62 -10.28 1.01
C PHE A 59 6.92 -9.51 0.71
N ALA A 60 7.61 -9.04 1.75
CA ALA A 60 8.84 -8.27 1.60
C ALA A 60 10.00 -9.09 0.99
N LYS A 61 10.08 -10.39 1.30
CA LYS A 61 11.07 -11.32 0.71
C LYS A 61 10.83 -11.59 -0.77
N ALA A 62 9.57 -11.59 -1.21
CA ALA A 62 9.23 -11.81 -2.61
C ALA A 62 9.61 -10.63 -3.53
N LEU A 63 9.88 -9.44 -2.97
CA LEU A 63 10.21 -8.23 -3.73
C LEU A 63 11.67 -8.17 -4.13
N ASN A 64 11.92 -7.92 -5.42
CA ASN A 64 13.27 -7.57 -5.87
C ASN A 64 13.61 -6.10 -5.52
N ASN A 65 14.88 -5.70 -5.66
CA ASN A 65 15.33 -4.35 -5.27
C ASN A 65 14.61 -3.23 -6.03
N LYS A 66 14.27 -3.44 -7.31
CA LYS A 66 13.57 -2.44 -8.12
C LYS A 66 12.14 -2.25 -7.63
N GLU A 67 11.44 -3.35 -7.37
CA GLU A 67 10.07 -3.36 -6.84
C GLU A 67 10.02 -2.80 -5.42
N LEU A 68 11.02 -3.10 -4.59
CA LEU A 68 11.11 -2.55 -3.24
C LEU A 68 11.18 -1.02 -3.27
N LEU A 69 12.05 -0.45 -4.12
CA LEU A 69 12.18 1.00 -4.25
C LEU A 69 10.92 1.66 -4.84
N SER A 70 10.30 1.05 -5.85
CA SER A 70 9.06 1.60 -6.44
C SER A 70 7.89 1.54 -5.45
N LEU A 71 7.77 0.46 -4.69
CA LEU A 71 6.74 0.32 -3.66
C LEU A 71 6.96 1.26 -2.48
N ILE A 72 8.21 1.58 -2.11
CA ILE A 72 8.50 2.59 -1.08
C ILE A 72 8.01 3.97 -1.54
N ALA A 73 8.33 4.37 -2.77
CA ALA A 73 7.87 5.65 -3.31
C ALA A 73 6.34 5.71 -3.35
N ALA A 74 5.68 4.63 -3.77
CA ALA A 74 4.23 4.53 -3.80
C ALA A 74 3.60 4.54 -2.40
N ALA A 75 4.15 3.79 -1.44
CA ALA A 75 3.67 3.76 -0.06
C ALA A 75 3.82 5.14 0.62
N ASN A 76 4.92 5.84 0.37
CA ASN A 76 5.14 7.21 0.82
C ASN A 76 4.11 8.18 0.21
N TYR A 77 3.88 8.10 -1.11
CA TYR A 77 2.91 8.95 -1.81
C TYR A 77 1.48 8.73 -1.32
N LEU A 78 1.09 7.47 -1.11
CA LEU A 78 -0.25 7.08 -0.63
C LEU A 78 -0.40 7.26 0.89
N ASN A 79 0.66 7.70 1.57
CA ASN A 79 0.72 7.92 3.02
C ASN A 79 0.37 6.66 3.84
N MET A 80 0.93 5.52 3.44
CA MET A 80 0.76 4.22 4.11
C MET A 80 1.94 3.94 5.03
N ALA A 81 1.86 4.46 6.27
CA ALA A 81 2.95 4.36 7.26
C ALA A 81 3.41 2.92 7.51
N ASP A 82 2.48 1.99 7.76
CA ASP A 82 2.82 0.59 8.06
C ASP A 82 3.57 -0.11 6.92
N LEU A 83 3.14 0.14 5.67
CA LEU A 83 3.78 -0.45 4.50
C LEU A 83 5.14 0.22 4.25
N LEU A 84 5.24 1.54 4.43
CA LEU A 84 6.50 2.25 4.32
C LEU A 84 7.53 1.75 5.34
N ASP A 85 7.10 1.55 6.59
CA ASP A 85 7.96 1.03 7.67
C ASP A 85 8.43 -0.39 7.35
N LEU A 86 7.53 -1.28 6.92
CA LEU A 86 7.88 -2.64 6.49
C LEU A 86 8.94 -2.64 5.39
N LEU A 87 8.71 -1.87 4.32
CA LEU A 87 9.61 -1.84 3.17
C LEU A 87 10.95 -1.18 3.54
N SER A 88 10.94 -0.17 4.43
CA SER A 88 12.14 0.49 4.92
C SER A 88 12.99 -0.44 5.80
N GLN A 89 12.36 -1.23 6.67
CA GLN A 89 13.06 -2.28 7.42
C GLN A 89 13.68 -3.32 6.49
N CYS A 90 12.99 -3.67 5.40
CA CYS A 90 13.53 -4.59 4.41
C CYS A 90 14.79 -4.05 3.70
N ILE A 91 14.96 -2.73 3.58
CA ILE A 91 16.22 -2.14 3.12
C ILE A 91 17.31 -2.34 4.16
N VAL A 92 17.03 -2.05 5.44
CA VAL A 92 17.99 -2.19 6.54
C VAL A 92 18.49 -3.63 6.63
N ASP A 93 17.61 -4.62 6.51
CA ASP A 93 17.97 -6.05 6.57
C ASP A 93 18.81 -6.53 5.36
N ARG A 94 18.85 -5.76 4.27
CA ARG A 94 19.61 -6.08 3.05
C ARG A 94 21.00 -5.43 3.01
N VAL A 95 21.31 -4.53 3.95
CA VAL A 95 22.60 -3.82 4.08
C VAL A 95 23.50 -4.58 5.05
#